data_AF-A0A954SY52-F1
#
_entry.id   AF-A0A954SY52-F1
#
_cell.length_a   1.000
_cell.length_b   1.000
_cell.length_c   1.000
_cell.angle_alpha   90.00
_cell.angle_beta   90.00
_cell.angle_gamma   90.00
#
_symmetry.space_group_name_H-M   'P 1'
#
loop_
_entity.id
_entity.type
_entity.pdbx_description
1 polymer ?
#
loop_
_entity_poly.entity_id
_entity_poly.type
_entity_poly.pdbx_seq_one_letter_code
_entity_poly.pdbx_strand_id
1 'polypeptide(L)'
;DRTRWMKLSEIARYWASKEHAVLERGEEGLAIETPFACPDLTVEIDEFPADVATLTWLSGDKRTELTRVDRLDRLEPNTFHVTASGDQQATATICLTHPQGETHLRWTR
;
A
#
# COMPACT_ATOMS: atom_id res chain seq x y z
N ASP A 1 -21.08 -9.60 -3.10
CA ASP A 1 -20.31 -10.58 -2.32
C ASP A 1 -18.83 -10.20 -2.43
N ARG A 2 -18.16 -9.92 -1.30
CA ARG A 2 -16.77 -9.40 -1.26
C ARG A 2 -15.97 -10.00 -0.09
N THR A 3 -16.28 -11.24 0.28
CA THR A 3 -15.56 -11.94 1.36
C THR A 3 -14.29 -12.58 0.81
N ARG A 4 -13.13 -12.20 1.36
CA ARG A 4 -11.84 -12.85 1.04
C ARG A 4 -11.57 -13.92 2.09
N TRP A 5 -11.52 -15.18 1.66
CA TRP A 5 -11.15 -16.29 2.53
C TRP A 5 -9.62 -16.38 2.63
N MET A 6 -9.12 -16.38 3.86
CA MET A 6 -7.69 -16.41 4.17
C MET A 6 -7.42 -17.52 5.18
N LYS A 7 -6.19 -18.04 5.19
CA LYS A 7 -5.73 -18.94 6.25
C LYS A 7 -5.67 -18.16 7.56
N LEU A 8 -5.89 -18.84 8.69
CA LEU A 8 -5.78 -18.22 10.01
C LEU A 8 -4.40 -17.56 10.23
N SER A 9 -3.34 -18.18 9.72
CA SER A 9 -1.98 -17.60 9.80
C SER A 9 -1.79 -16.35 8.95
N GLU A 10 -2.53 -16.19 7.84
CA GLU A 10 -2.51 -14.98 7.02
C GLU A 10 -3.25 -13.85 7.73
N ILE A 11 -4.42 -14.14 8.30
CA ILE A 11 -5.18 -13.19 9.12
C ILE A 11 -4.34 -12.72 10.32
N ALA A 12 -3.67 -13.64 11.01
CA ALA A 12 -2.82 -13.32 12.15
C ALA A 12 -1.64 -12.40 11.76
N ARG A 13 -0.96 -12.67 10.63
CA ARG A 13 0.12 -11.80 10.14
C ARG A 13 -0.40 -10.43 9.71
N TYR A 14 -1.55 -10.37 9.04
CA TYR A 14 -2.16 -9.10 8.67
C TYR A 14 -2.44 -8.24 9.90
N TRP A 15 -3.07 -8.81 10.93
CA TRP A 15 -3.32 -8.10 12.19
C TRP A 15 -2.02 -7.69 12.88
N ALA A 16 -1.04 -8.58 12.97
CA ALA A 16 0.24 -8.26 13.60
C ALA A 16 0.96 -7.11 12.86
N SER A 17 1.00 -7.14 11.52
CA SER A 17 1.56 -6.06 10.73
C SER A 17 0.76 -4.77 10.88
N LYS A 18 -0.57 -4.83 10.91
CA LYS A 18 -1.42 -3.64 11.11
C LYS A 18 -1.17 -2.96 12.46
N GLU A 19 -1.07 -3.73 13.55
CA GLU A 19 -0.89 -3.19 14.90
C GLU A 19 0.55 -2.70 15.17
N HIS A 20 1.53 -3.24 14.45
CA HIS A 20 2.95 -2.93 14.67
C HIS A 20 3.62 -2.21 13.50
N ALA A 21 2.87 -1.82 12.47
CA ALA A 21 3.43 -1.04 11.38
C ALA A 21 3.74 0.38 11.84
N VAL A 22 4.91 0.86 11.47
CA VAL A 22 5.30 2.26 11.58
C VAL A 22 5.21 2.88 10.18
N LEU A 23 4.48 3.98 10.08
CA LEU A 23 4.26 4.72 8.83
C LEU A 23 4.87 6.11 8.97
N GLU A 24 5.86 6.43 8.14
CA GLU A 24 6.53 7.72 8.16
C GLU A 24 6.44 8.40 6.79
N ARG A 25 5.77 9.55 6.74
CA ARG A 25 5.60 10.32 5.50
C ARG A 25 6.80 11.24 5.29
N GLY A 26 7.40 11.16 4.11
CA GLY A 26 8.51 12.04 3.68
C GLY A 26 8.12 12.89 2.47
N GLU A 27 9.07 13.68 1.96
CA GLU A 27 8.84 14.56 0.80
C GLU A 27 8.53 13.80 -0.49
N GLU A 28 9.17 12.65 -0.69
CA GLU A 28 9.06 11.85 -1.92
C GLU A 28 8.14 10.62 -1.78
N GLY A 29 7.54 10.38 -0.61
CA GLY A 29 6.97 9.07 -0.35
C GLY A 29 6.47 8.76 1.05
N LEU A 30 6.29 7.46 1.29
CA LEU A 30 5.91 6.87 2.58
C LEU A 30 6.85 5.71 2.89
N ALA A 31 7.53 5.74 4.05
CA ALA A 31 8.24 4.59 4.60
C ALA A 31 7.27 3.74 5.42
N ILE A 32 7.39 2.43 5.27
CA ILE A 32 6.56 1.43 5.95
C ILE A 32 7.50 0.40 6.57
N GLU A 33 7.60 0.40 7.89
CA GLU A 33 8.33 -0.63 8.64
C GLU A 33 7.33 -1.57 9.33
N THR A 34 7.57 -2.87 9.24
CA THR A 34 6.80 -3.86 10.00
C THR A 34 7.69 -5.01 10.46
N PRO A 35 7.48 -5.55 11.68
CA PRO A 35 8.25 -6.69 12.17
C PRO A 35 7.89 -8.03 11.51
N PHE A 36 6.84 -8.10 10.67
CA PHE A 36 6.35 -9.34 10.08
C PHE A 36 6.05 -9.21 8.58
N ALA A 37 6.46 -10.21 7.80
CA ALA A 37 6.06 -10.29 6.40
C ALA A 37 4.53 -10.48 6.25
N CYS A 38 3.91 -9.65 5.41
CA CYS A 38 2.48 -9.66 5.14
C CYS A 38 2.22 -9.62 3.61
N PRO A 39 1.65 -10.69 3.02
CA PRO A 39 1.55 -10.82 1.57
C PRO A 39 0.54 -9.88 0.90
N ASP A 40 -0.37 -9.32 1.68
CA ASP A 40 -1.50 -8.50 1.26
C ASP A 40 -1.74 -7.30 2.21
N LEU A 41 -0.64 -6.71 2.71
CA LEU A 41 -0.72 -5.51 3.54
C LEU A 41 -1.35 -4.39 2.73
N THR A 42 -2.43 -3.81 3.27
CA THR A 42 -3.13 -2.70 2.66
C THR A 42 -2.85 -1.42 3.45
N VAL A 43 -2.44 -0.37 2.75
CA VAL A 43 -2.14 0.95 3.33
C VAL A 43 -3.03 1.98 2.67
N GLU A 44 -3.63 2.83 3.48
CA GLU A 44 -4.38 3.99 3.03
C GLU A 44 -3.55 5.25 3.24
N ILE A 45 -3.48 6.08 2.21
CA ILE A 45 -2.76 7.35 2.22
C ILE A 45 -3.75 8.45 1.88
N ASP A 46 -4.01 9.31 2.85
CA ASP A 46 -4.77 10.54 2.66
C ASP A 46 -3.90 11.64 2.04
N GLU A 47 -4.55 12.64 1.45
CA GLU A 47 -3.89 13.76 0.75
C GLU A 47 -2.87 13.26 -0.29
N PHE A 48 -3.22 12.19 -1.00
CA PHE A 48 -2.44 11.63 -2.08
C PHE A 48 -2.62 12.46 -3.36
N PRO A 49 -1.58 12.68 -4.18
CA PRO A 49 -1.73 13.45 -5.43
C PRO A 49 -2.72 12.80 -6.38
N ALA A 50 -3.76 13.54 -6.77
CA ALA A 50 -4.79 13.02 -7.67
C ALA A 50 -4.26 12.74 -9.09
N ASP A 51 -3.22 13.46 -9.49
CA ASP A 51 -2.53 13.43 -10.78
C ASP A 51 -1.31 12.51 -10.82
N VAL A 52 -1.19 11.55 -9.88
CA VAL A 52 -0.05 10.63 -9.85
C VAL A 52 0.19 9.97 -11.22
N ALA A 53 1.41 10.08 -11.74
CA ALA A 53 1.83 9.42 -12.97
C ALA A 53 2.33 8.01 -12.69
N THR A 54 3.15 7.85 -11.65
CA THR A 54 3.78 6.59 -11.29
C THR A 54 3.84 6.43 -9.78
N LEU A 55 3.53 5.23 -9.29
CA LEU A 55 3.71 4.83 -7.91
C LEU A 55 4.62 3.60 -7.88
N THR A 56 5.74 3.72 -7.19
CA THR A 56 6.79 2.71 -7.11
C THR A 56 6.92 2.22 -5.67
N TRP A 57 7.01 0.91 -5.49
CA TRP A 57 7.38 0.26 -4.24
C TRP A 57 8.84 -0.23 -4.27
N LEU A 58 9.59 0.08 -3.21
CA LEU A 58 11.00 -0.25 -3.02
C LEU A 58 11.15 -1.18 -1.82
N SER A 59 11.75 -2.35 -2.04
CA SER A 59 11.99 -3.37 -1.03
C SER A 59 13.40 -3.93 -1.20
N GLY A 60 14.36 -3.42 -0.41
CA GLY A 60 15.79 -3.64 -0.67
C GLY A 60 16.15 -3.16 -2.07
N ASP A 61 16.81 -4.00 -2.86
CA ASP A 61 17.20 -3.68 -4.25
C ASP A 61 16.04 -3.84 -5.25
N LYS A 62 14.89 -4.37 -4.82
CA LYS A 62 13.75 -4.59 -5.72
C LYS A 62 12.91 -3.33 -5.85
N ARG A 63 12.77 -2.87 -7.09
CA ARG A 63 11.85 -1.81 -7.49
C ARG A 63 10.67 -2.41 -8.24
N THR A 64 9.45 -2.12 -7.79
CA THR A 64 8.20 -2.60 -8.42
C THR A 64 7.28 -1.42 -8.69
N GLU A 65 6.89 -1.23 -9.94
CA GLU A 65 5.85 -0.26 -10.29
C GLU A 65 4.47 -0.85 -9.99
N LEU A 66 3.62 -0.05 -9.36
CA LEU A 66 2.29 -0.46 -8.92
C LEU A 66 1.26 -0.18 -10.02
N THR A 67 0.32 -1.10 -10.21
CA THR A 67 -0.72 -0.97 -11.23
C THR A 67 -1.96 -0.30 -10.65
N ARG A 68 -2.44 0.78 -11.29
CA ARG A 68 -3.68 1.46 -10.87
C ARG A 68 -4.89 0.61 -11.25
N VAL A 69 -5.82 0.44 -10.31
CA VAL A 69 -7.12 -0.21 -10.52
C VAL A 69 -8.26 0.78 -10.33
N ASP A 70 -9.37 0.53 -11.03
CA ASP A 70 -10.53 1.40 -11.09
C ASP A 70 -11.47 1.27 -9.88
N ARG A 71 -11.32 0.20 -9.10
CA ARG A 71 -12.21 -0.14 -7.97
C ARG A 71 -11.45 -0.84 -6.85
N LEU A 72 -11.87 -0.60 -5.60
CA LEU A 72 -11.31 -1.24 -4.40
C LEU A 72 -11.36 -2.78 -4.42
N ASP A 73 -12.37 -3.39 -5.04
CA ASP A 73 -12.49 -4.86 -5.12
C ASP A 73 -11.54 -5.52 -6.12
N ARG A 74 -10.79 -4.73 -6.87
CA ARG A 74 -9.69 -5.18 -7.74
C ARG A 74 -8.33 -5.06 -7.05
N LEU A 75 -8.28 -4.67 -5.77
CA LEU A 75 -7.03 -4.60 -5.02
C LEU A 75 -6.44 -5.99 -4.81
N GLU A 76 -5.28 -6.18 -5.44
CA GLU A 76 -4.40 -7.31 -5.32
C GLU A 76 -2.98 -6.83 -5.04
N PRO A 77 -2.06 -7.71 -4.59
CA PRO A 77 -0.69 -7.28 -4.34
C PRO A 77 -0.06 -6.61 -5.57
N ASN A 78 0.61 -5.50 -5.32
CA ASN A 78 1.20 -4.59 -6.31
C ASN A 78 0.18 -3.76 -7.11
N THR A 79 -0.98 -3.46 -6.51
CA THR A 79 -1.99 -2.57 -7.12
C THR A 79 -2.36 -1.44 -6.17
N PHE A 80 -2.96 -0.39 -6.74
CA PHE A 80 -3.50 0.72 -5.96
C PHE A 80 -4.78 1.28 -6.58
N HIS A 81 -5.67 1.77 -5.73
CA HIS A 81 -6.89 2.47 -6.11
C HIS A 81 -6.84 3.90 -5.57
N VAL A 82 -7.33 4.86 -6.35
CA VAL A 82 -7.35 6.28 -5.96
C VAL A 82 -8.79 6.77 -6.03
N THR A 83 -9.27 7.30 -4.91
CA THR A 83 -10.59 7.93 -4.80
C THR A 83 -10.40 9.43 -4.65
N ALA A 84 -11.04 10.23 -5.51
CA ALA A 84 -10.93 11.68 -5.45
C ALA A 84 -11.46 12.22 -4.10
N SER A 85 -10.73 13.16 -3.51
CA SER A 85 -11.05 13.82 -2.25
C SER A 85 -10.78 15.33 -2.44
N GLY A 86 -11.62 15.99 -3.24
CA GLY A 86 -11.44 17.38 -3.65
C GLY A 86 -10.70 17.58 -4.99
N ASP A 87 -10.38 18.83 -5.33
CA ASP A 87 -9.88 19.22 -6.66
C ASP A 87 -8.43 18.78 -6.94
N GLN A 88 -7.58 18.63 -5.92
CA GLN A 88 -6.15 18.29 -6.07
C GLN A 88 -5.66 17.23 -5.09
N GLN A 89 -6.56 16.69 -4.26
CA GLN A 89 -6.25 15.67 -3.27
C GLN A 89 -7.10 14.43 -3.53
N ALA A 90 -6.55 13.28 -3.15
CA ALA A 90 -7.21 12.01 -3.24
C ALA A 90 -6.84 11.15 -2.03
N THR A 91 -7.61 10.10 -1.81
CA THR A 91 -7.23 9.01 -0.91
C THR A 91 -6.78 7.83 -1.78
N ALA A 92 -5.58 7.31 -1.52
CA ALA A 92 -5.05 6.14 -2.20
C ALA A 92 -5.07 4.92 -1.27
N THR A 93 -5.65 3.82 -1.74
CA THR A 93 -5.60 2.52 -1.07
C THR A 93 -4.66 1.62 -1.86
N ILE A 94 -3.58 1.16 -1.25
CA ILE A 94 -2.48 0.45 -1.89
C ILE A 94 -2.35 -0.94 -1.27
N CYS A 95 -2.21 -1.99 -2.08
CA CYS A 95 -2.04 -3.37 -1.61
C CYS A 95 -0.65 -3.90 -2.01
N LEU A 96 0.12 -4.40 -1.03
CA LEU A 96 1.52 -4.78 -1.19
C LEU A 96 1.79 -6.18 -0.62
N THR A 97 2.74 -6.90 -1.22
CA THR A 97 3.42 -8.01 -0.54
C THR A 97 4.59 -7.44 0.25
N HIS A 98 4.32 -7.03 1.48
CA HIS A 98 5.27 -6.38 2.35
C HIS A 98 6.16 -7.43 3.06
N PRO A 99 7.50 -7.42 2.90
CA PRO A 99 8.42 -8.31 3.60
C PRO A 99 8.60 -7.88 5.07
N GLN A 100 9.30 -8.68 5.87
CA GLN A 100 9.73 -8.18 7.17
C GLN A 100 10.76 -7.04 6.98
N GLY A 101 10.62 -5.97 7.76
CA GLY A 101 11.53 -4.82 7.79
C GLY A 101 10.94 -3.56 7.16
N GLU A 102 11.80 -2.72 6.62
CA GLU A 102 11.44 -1.42 6.04
C GLU A 102 11.28 -1.50 4.51
N THR A 103 10.24 -0.83 3.99
CA THR A 103 10.05 -0.60 2.55
C THR A 103 9.56 0.82 2.30
N HIS A 104 9.67 1.28 1.05
CA HIS A 104 9.25 2.64 0.68
C HIS A 104 8.29 2.64 -0.49
N LEU A 105 7.25 3.46 -0.38
CA LEU A 105 6.46 3.91 -1.50
C LEU A 105 6.99 5.26 -1.97
N ARG A 106 7.16 5.43 -3.28
CA ARG A 106 7.51 6.71 -3.92
C ARG A 106 6.57 6.99 -5.06
N TRP A 107 6.17 8.24 -5.23
CA TRP A 107 5.30 8.64 -6.31
C TRP A 107 5.80 9.91 -7.00
N THR A 108 5.48 10.02 -8.28
CA THR A 108 5.73 11.23 -9.08
C THR A 108 4.41 11.77 -9.60
N ARG A 109 4.32 13.10 -9.67
CA ARG A 109 3.27 13.78 -10.45
C ARG A 109 3.61 13.71 -11.94
#